data_AF-A0A1A8PJ89-F1
#
_entry.id   AF-A0A1A8PJ89-F1
#
_cell.length_a   1.000
_cell.length_b   1.000
_cell.length_c   1.000
_cell.angle_alpha   90.00
_cell.angle_beta   90.00
_cell.angle_gamma   90.00
#
_symmetry.space_group_name_H-M   'P 1'
#
loop_
_entity.id
_entity.type
_entity.pdbx_description
1 polymer ?
#
loop_
_entity_poly.entity_id
_entity_poly.type
_entity_poly.pdbx_seq_one_letter_code
_entity_poly.pdbx_strand_id
1 'polypeptide(L)'
;MGQKKDLTGSEKSKIVRYLAEGCSSLKIAKLLKRDHRTIKRFIQNSQQGRKKRVDKPRRKITAHELRKVKRAAAKMPLATSLAIFQSCNITGVPKSTRCAILRDMAKVRKAERRPPLNKTHKLKRQDWAKKYLKTDFSKVLWTDEMRVSLDGPDGWARGWIGKGQRAPVRLRRQQGGGGVLVWAGIIKDE
;
A
#
# COMPACT_ATOMS: atom_id res chain seq x y z
N MET A 1 -12.26 -15.67 -24.27
CA MET A 1 -13.74 -15.81 -24.23
C MET A 1 -14.21 -15.65 -22.78
N GLY A 2 -14.81 -14.51 -22.42
CA GLY A 2 -15.27 -14.26 -21.05
C GLY A 2 -16.41 -15.19 -20.65
N GLN A 3 -16.40 -15.68 -19.40
CA GLN A 3 -17.51 -16.49 -18.88
C GLN A 3 -18.79 -15.65 -18.88
N LYS A 4 -19.86 -16.15 -19.53
CA LYS A 4 -21.20 -15.53 -19.47
C LYS A 4 -21.67 -15.51 -17.99
N LYS A 5 -22.48 -14.50 -17.64
CA LYS A 5 -23.05 -14.36 -16.29
C LYS A 5 -23.74 -15.65 -15.85
N ASP A 6 -23.57 -16.00 -14.58
CA ASP A 6 -24.20 -17.17 -13.95
C ASP A 6 -25.73 -17.06 -13.96
N LEU A 7 -26.43 -18.15 -13.61
CA LEU A 7 -27.89 -18.14 -13.40
C LEU A 7 -28.24 -17.28 -12.19
N THR A 8 -29.14 -16.33 -12.39
CA THR A 8 -29.73 -15.50 -11.32
C THR A 8 -30.65 -16.32 -10.42
N GLY A 9 -30.95 -15.82 -9.21
CA GLY A 9 -31.89 -16.49 -8.30
C GLY A 9 -33.26 -16.75 -8.93
N SER A 10 -33.78 -15.78 -9.67
CA SER A 10 -35.07 -15.90 -10.39
C SER A 10 -35.03 -17.00 -11.47
N GLU A 11 -33.94 -17.08 -12.26
CA GLU A 11 -33.78 -18.13 -13.26
C GLU A 11 -33.70 -19.51 -12.62
N LYS A 12 -33.01 -19.64 -11.48
CA LYS A 12 -32.94 -20.91 -10.72
C LYS A 12 -34.32 -21.35 -10.25
N SER A 13 -35.13 -20.44 -9.69
CA SER A 13 -36.50 -20.75 -9.27
C SER A 13 -37.40 -21.16 -10.45
N LYS A 14 -37.27 -20.50 -11.60
CA LYS A 14 -37.98 -20.89 -12.83
C LYS A 14 -37.57 -22.28 -13.31
N ILE A 15 -36.28 -22.62 -13.27
CA ILE A 15 -35.81 -23.96 -13.63
C ILE A 15 -36.44 -25.02 -12.72
N VAL A 16 -36.46 -24.81 -11.40
CA VAL A 16 -37.08 -25.75 -10.44
C VAL A 16 -38.56 -25.93 -10.73
N ARG A 17 -39.29 -24.82 -10.96
CA ARG A 17 -40.71 -24.85 -11.31
C ARG A 17 -40.98 -25.64 -12.60
N TYR A 18 -40.26 -25.35 -13.68
CA TYR A 18 -40.43 -26.07 -14.95
C TYR A 18 -40.05 -27.55 -14.85
N LEU A 19 -39.13 -27.90 -13.96
CA LEU A 19 -38.78 -29.30 -13.68
C LEU A 19 -39.93 -30.04 -12.98
N ALA A 20 -40.59 -29.38 -12.02
CA ALA A 20 -41.78 -29.92 -11.36
C ALA A 20 -42.96 -30.09 -12.33
N GLU A 21 -43.09 -29.20 -13.32
CA GLU A 21 -44.05 -29.30 -14.42
C GLU A 21 -43.67 -30.37 -15.48
N GLY A 22 -42.58 -31.14 -15.27
CA GLY A 22 -42.17 -32.22 -16.17
C GLY A 22 -41.48 -31.77 -17.47
N CYS A 23 -41.08 -30.51 -17.58
CA CYS A 23 -40.40 -30.02 -18.79
C CYS A 23 -38.98 -30.57 -18.93
N SER A 24 -38.58 -30.93 -20.15
CA SER A 24 -37.23 -31.38 -20.44
C SER A 24 -36.20 -30.25 -20.32
N SER A 25 -34.97 -30.58 -19.93
CA SER A 25 -33.86 -29.62 -19.80
C SER A 25 -33.59 -28.80 -21.07
N LEU A 26 -33.81 -29.39 -22.26
CA LEU A 26 -33.69 -28.69 -23.55
C LEU A 26 -34.80 -27.67 -23.76
N LYS A 27 -36.04 -27.99 -23.36
CA LYS A 27 -37.17 -27.05 -23.43
C LYS A 27 -36.95 -25.85 -22.49
N ILE A 28 -36.44 -26.11 -21.29
CA ILE A 28 -36.09 -25.08 -20.31
C ILE A 28 -34.98 -24.16 -20.84
N ALA A 29 -33.98 -24.71 -21.55
CA ALA A 29 -32.90 -23.94 -22.17
C ALA A 29 -33.40 -22.95 -23.22
N LYS A 30 -34.33 -23.38 -24.06
CA LYS A 30 -34.98 -22.51 -25.06
C LYS A 30 -35.81 -21.42 -24.39
N LEU A 31 -36.60 -21.76 -23.37
CA LEU A 31 -37.46 -20.82 -22.63
C LEU A 31 -36.65 -19.73 -21.91
N LEU A 32 -35.55 -20.11 -21.25
CA LEU A 32 -34.71 -19.17 -20.49
C LEU A 32 -33.60 -18.52 -21.32
N LYS A 33 -33.48 -18.86 -22.62
CA LYS A 33 -32.40 -18.41 -23.51
C LYS A 33 -31.00 -18.63 -22.89
N ARG A 34 -30.83 -19.76 -22.20
CA ARG A 34 -29.58 -20.17 -21.55
C ARG A 34 -29.01 -21.40 -22.23
N ASP A 35 -27.70 -21.55 -22.13
CA ASP A 35 -27.00 -22.73 -22.65
C ASP A 35 -27.49 -24.00 -21.92
N HIS A 36 -27.77 -25.06 -22.68
CA HIS A 36 -28.26 -26.32 -22.13
C HIS A 36 -27.30 -26.92 -21.09
N ARG A 37 -25.98 -26.78 -21.28
CA ARG A 37 -24.99 -27.27 -20.31
C ARG A 37 -25.07 -26.51 -18.99
N THR A 38 -25.44 -25.23 -19.01
CA THR A 38 -25.64 -24.45 -17.78
C THR A 38 -26.83 -24.97 -16.97
N ILE A 39 -27.94 -25.26 -17.63
CA ILE A 39 -29.14 -25.84 -16.98
C ILE A 39 -28.86 -27.25 -16.51
N LYS A 40 -28.26 -28.11 -17.35
CA LYS A 40 -27.87 -29.48 -16.97
C LYS A 40 -26.93 -29.48 -15.75
N ARG A 41 -25.94 -28.58 -15.73
CA ARG A 41 -25.03 -28.41 -14.59
C ARG A 41 -25.77 -27.94 -13.34
N PHE A 42 -26.76 -27.05 -13.46
CA PHE A 42 -27.59 -26.62 -12.34
C PHE A 42 -28.43 -27.79 -11.80
N ILE A 43 -29.08 -28.57 -12.66
CA ILE A 43 -29.89 -29.73 -12.25
C ILE A 43 -29.03 -30.76 -11.51
N GLN A 44 -27.84 -31.08 -12.03
CA GLN A 44 -26.92 -32.03 -11.42
C GLN A 44 -26.32 -31.55 -10.09
N ASN A 45 -26.20 -30.24 -9.88
CA ASN A 45 -25.54 -29.66 -8.71
C ASN A 45 -26.49 -28.84 -7.82
N SER A 46 -27.81 -28.91 -8.03
CA SER A 46 -28.77 -28.01 -7.35
C SER A 46 -28.78 -28.22 -5.84
N GLN A 47 -28.55 -29.45 -5.40
CA GLN A 47 -28.52 -29.86 -3.99
C GLN A 47 -27.20 -29.57 -3.28
N GLN A 48 -26.08 -29.51 -4.00
CA GLN A 48 -24.75 -29.43 -3.37
C GLN A 48 -24.27 -28.01 -3.08
N GLY A 49 -25.03 -26.99 -3.45
CA GLY A 49 -24.59 -25.60 -3.38
C GLY A 49 -23.31 -25.38 -4.20
N ARG A 50 -22.92 -24.13 -4.39
CA ARG A 50 -21.60 -23.87 -4.98
C ARG A 50 -20.55 -24.20 -3.92
N LYS A 51 -19.62 -25.13 -4.20
CA LYS A 51 -18.41 -25.27 -3.38
C LYS A 51 -17.78 -23.88 -3.28
N LYS A 52 -17.77 -23.30 -2.07
CA LYS A 52 -17.05 -22.06 -1.82
C LYS A 52 -15.62 -22.32 -2.30
N ARG A 53 -15.05 -21.37 -3.05
CA ARG A 53 -13.63 -21.41 -3.33
C ARG A 53 -12.94 -21.40 -1.97
N VAL A 54 -12.41 -22.55 -1.57
CA VAL A 54 -11.56 -22.64 -0.39
C VAL A 54 -10.28 -21.93 -0.81
N ASP A 55 -10.11 -20.70 -0.31
CA ASP A 55 -8.83 -20.01 -0.43
C ASP A 55 -7.79 -20.94 0.21
N LYS A 56 -6.89 -21.51 -0.62
CA LYS A 56 -5.77 -22.29 -0.10
C LYS A 56 -5.06 -21.44 0.95
N PRO A 57 -4.69 -22.02 2.11
CA PRO A 57 -4.02 -21.27 3.16
C PRO A 57 -2.80 -20.58 2.56
N ARG A 58 -2.81 -19.24 2.56
CA ARG A 58 -1.81 -18.39 1.91
C ARG A 58 -0.41 -18.52 2.53
N ARG A 59 -0.25 -19.31 3.58
CA ARG A 59 0.86 -19.19 4.53
C ARG A 59 1.77 -20.40 4.44
N LYS A 60 2.83 -20.26 3.66
CA LYS A 60 4.08 -21.03 3.83
C LYS A 60 4.86 -20.61 5.11
N ILE A 61 4.24 -19.81 5.98
CA ILE A 61 4.89 -19.14 7.10
C ILE A 61 4.05 -19.39 8.35
N THR A 62 4.72 -19.89 9.39
CA THR A 62 4.15 -20.20 10.69
C THR A 62 3.76 -18.94 11.48
N ALA A 63 2.88 -19.09 12.47
CA ALA A 63 2.52 -17.99 13.37
C ALA A 63 3.71 -17.44 14.17
N HIS A 64 4.73 -18.28 14.42
CA HIS A 64 5.95 -17.88 15.08
C HIS A 64 6.81 -16.97 14.18
N GLU A 65 7.00 -17.35 12.93
CA GLU A 65 7.71 -16.54 11.94
C GLU A 65 7.00 -15.20 11.67
N LEU A 66 5.67 -15.19 11.61
CA LEU A 66 4.89 -13.94 11.51
C LEU A 66 5.18 -12.98 12.66
N ARG A 67 5.31 -13.50 13.89
CA ARG A 67 5.72 -12.70 15.06
C ARG A 67 7.16 -12.19 14.96
N LYS A 68 8.08 -12.98 14.38
CA LYS A 68 9.45 -12.53 14.11
C LYS A 68 9.47 -11.40 13.07
N VAL A 69 8.76 -11.57 11.96
CA VAL A 69 8.65 -10.56 10.89
C VAL A 69 8.06 -9.26 11.43
N LYS A 70 7.00 -9.32 12.25
CA LYS A 70 6.41 -8.13 12.88
C LYS A 70 7.42 -7.39 13.75
N ARG A 71 8.18 -8.11 14.58
CA ARG A 71 9.24 -7.52 15.42
C ARG A 71 10.37 -6.93 14.59
N ALA A 72 10.83 -7.63 13.56
CA ALA A 72 11.88 -7.15 12.66
C ALA A 72 11.47 -5.90 11.88
N ALA A 73 10.24 -5.86 11.35
CA ALA A 73 9.69 -4.68 10.68
C ALA A 73 9.60 -3.46 11.61
N ALA A 74 9.34 -3.68 12.91
CA ALA A 74 9.31 -2.63 13.92
C ALA A 74 10.72 -2.14 14.31
N LYS A 75 11.72 -3.04 14.34
CA LYS A 75 13.12 -2.73 14.66
C LYS A 75 13.86 -2.04 13.51
N MET A 76 13.49 -2.36 12.26
CA MET A 76 14.15 -1.86 11.04
C MET A 76 13.17 -1.05 10.19
N PRO A 77 12.78 0.16 10.63
CA PRO A 77 11.88 0.99 9.85
C PRO A 77 12.52 1.41 8.52
N LEU A 78 11.71 1.54 7.47
CA LEU A 78 12.13 1.83 6.08
C LEU A 78 12.95 0.72 5.41
N ALA A 79 13.08 -0.46 6.01
CA ALA A 79 13.72 -1.59 5.36
C ALA A 79 12.88 -2.13 4.18
N THR A 80 13.54 -2.78 3.23
CA THR A 80 12.87 -3.49 2.13
C THR A 80 12.22 -4.76 2.67
N SER A 81 11.22 -5.28 1.96
CA SER A 81 10.63 -6.57 2.33
C SER A 81 11.65 -7.71 2.30
N LEU A 82 12.77 -7.56 1.60
CA LEU A 82 13.81 -8.60 1.53
C LEU A 82 14.64 -8.58 2.80
N ALA A 83 15.15 -7.40 3.17
CA ALA A 83 15.93 -7.19 4.39
C ALA A 83 15.17 -7.65 5.64
N ILE A 84 13.87 -7.34 5.75
CA ILE A 84 13.04 -7.76 6.89
C ILE A 84 12.93 -9.29 7.01
N PHE A 85 12.83 -10.00 5.88
CA PHE A 85 12.67 -11.46 5.89
C PHE A 85 14.02 -12.16 6.09
N GLN A 86 15.09 -11.63 5.49
CA GLN A 86 16.46 -12.10 5.70
C GLN A 86 16.90 -11.95 7.16
N SER A 87 16.56 -10.84 7.83
CA SER A 87 16.87 -10.65 9.25
C SER A 87 16.12 -11.62 10.17
N CYS A 88 15.11 -12.33 9.66
CA CYS A 88 14.36 -13.36 10.38
C CYS A 88 14.82 -14.77 10.00
N ASN A 89 15.86 -14.92 9.17
CA ASN A 89 16.30 -16.18 8.57
C ASN A 89 15.21 -16.88 7.73
N ILE A 90 14.26 -16.11 7.17
CA ILE A 90 13.19 -16.63 6.31
C ILE A 90 13.60 -16.41 4.85
N THR A 91 14.06 -17.47 4.19
CA THR A 91 14.49 -17.45 2.78
C THR A 91 13.48 -18.16 1.88
N GLY A 92 13.62 -18.03 0.55
CA GLY A 92 12.77 -18.74 -0.41
C GLY A 92 11.33 -18.22 -0.56
N VAL A 93 10.96 -17.13 0.13
CA VAL A 93 9.61 -16.54 0.03
C VAL A 93 9.55 -15.50 -1.12
N PRO A 94 8.65 -15.67 -2.10
CA PRO A 94 8.49 -14.72 -3.19
C PRO A 94 8.14 -13.31 -2.72
N LYS A 95 8.57 -12.29 -3.48
CA LYS A 95 8.31 -10.86 -3.18
C LYS A 95 6.82 -10.57 -2.97
N SER A 96 5.95 -11.14 -3.82
CA SER A 96 4.50 -10.98 -3.73
C SER A 96 3.94 -11.43 -2.37
N THR A 97 4.37 -12.59 -1.89
CA THR A 97 3.99 -13.15 -0.59
C THR A 97 4.52 -12.30 0.56
N ARG A 98 5.80 -11.88 0.52
CA ARG A 98 6.39 -11.01 1.55
C ARG A 98 5.64 -9.68 1.65
N CYS A 99 5.34 -9.05 0.53
CA CYS A 99 4.57 -7.81 0.48
C CYS A 99 3.10 -7.99 0.88
N ALA A 100 2.49 -9.16 0.62
CA ALA A 100 1.14 -9.46 1.10
C ALA A 100 1.09 -9.55 2.63
N ILE A 101 2.02 -10.29 3.23
CA ILE A 101 2.14 -10.43 4.68
C ILE A 101 2.40 -9.08 5.36
N LEU A 102 3.32 -8.28 4.80
CA LEU A 102 3.64 -6.98 5.37
C LEU A 102 2.48 -5.99 5.30
N ARG A 103 1.59 -6.07 4.30
CA ARG A 103 0.40 -5.18 4.23
C ARG A 103 -0.55 -5.34 5.40
N ASP A 104 -0.61 -6.53 6.02
CA ASP A 104 -1.46 -6.77 7.18
C ASP A 104 -0.94 -6.01 8.43
N MET A 105 0.38 -5.82 8.55
CA MET A 105 1.03 -5.30 9.76
C MET A 105 1.77 -3.95 9.59
N ALA A 106 2.05 -3.55 8.36
CA ALA A 106 2.90 -2.40 8.01
C ALA A 106 2.41 -1.71 6.73
N LYS A 107 2.90 -0.49 6.50
CA LYS A 107 2.63 0.28 5.28
C LYS A 107 3.94 0.81 4.72
N VAL A 108 4.04 0.85 3.39
CA VAL A 108 5.16 1.52 2.74
C VAL A 108 5.00 3.02 2.92
N ARG A 109 6.03 3.66 3.49
CA ARG A 109 6.08 5.11 3.73
C ARG A 109 7.44 5.67 3.30
N LYS A 110 7.48 6.97 3.04
CA LYS A 110 8.72 7.72 2.80
C LYS A 110 9.31 8.14 4.15
N ALA A 111 10.64 8.23 4.22
CA ALA A 111 11.31 8.86 5.35
C ALA A 111 10.79 10.29 5.57
N GLU A 112 10.69 10.70 6.83
CA GLU A 112 10.43 12.10 7.16
C GLU A 112 11.66 12.94 6.81
N ARG A 113 11.45 14.02 6.06
CA ARG A 113 12.49 14.98 5.71
C ARG A 113 12.44 16.12 6.73
N ARG A 114 13.28 16.04 7.76
CA ARG A 114 13.47 17.15 8.70
C ARG A 114 14.91 17.15 9.24
N PRO A 115 15.50 18.31 9.53
CA PRO A 115 16.73 18.35 10.30
C PRO A 115 16.46 17.88 11.75
N PRO A 116 17.39 17.16 12.39
CA PRO A 116 17.32 16.87 13.81
C PRO A 116 17.46 18.19 14.59
N LEU A 117 16.44 18.54 15.38
CA LEU A 117 16.46 19.72 16.24
C LEU A 117 16.70 19.28 17.68
N ASN A 118 17.81 19.76 18.27
CA ASN A 118 18.04 19.62 19.71
C ASN A 118 17.10 20.55 20.51
N LYS A 119 17.06 20.40 21.83
CA LYS A 119 16.20 21.19 22.72
C LYS A 119 16.50 22.70 22.57
N THR A 120 17.78 23.06 22.51
CA THR A 120 18.25 24.45 22.39
C THR A 120 17.80 25.11 21.08
N HIS A 121 17.88 24.41 19.95
CA HIS A 121 17.42 24.89 18.65
C HIS A 121 15.92 25.17 18.68
N LYS A 122 15.14 24.30 19.33
CA LYS A 122 13.69 24.51 19.48
C LYS A 122 13.38 25.76 20.28
N LEU A 123 14.05 25.97 21.42
CA LEU A 123 13.88 27.16 22.25
C LEU A 123 14.27 28.44 21.48
N LYS A 124 15.47 28.48 20.91
CA LYS A 124 15.93 29.64 20.12
C LYS A 124 14.98 29.99 18.96
N ARG A 125 14.47 28.99 18.24
CA ARG A 125 13.48 29.20 17.17
C ARG A 125 12.15 29.73 17.72
N GLN A 126 11.71 29.24 18.87
CA GLN A 126 10.48 29.71 19.51
C GLN A 126 10.62 31.15 19.99
N ASP A 127 11.74 31.51 20.60
CA ASP A 127 12.01 32.87 21.08
C ASP A 127 12.12 33.86 19.91
N TRP A 128 12.79 33.46 18.83
CA TRP A 128 12.82 34.24 17.59
C TRP A 128 11.41 34.47 17.03
N ALA A 129 10.60 33.41 16.93
CA ALA A 129 9.23 33.51 16.43
C ALA A 129 8.35 34.43 17.31
N LYS A 130 8.51 34.37 18.63
CA LYS A 130 7.81 35.28 19.56
C LYS A 130 8.27 36.74 19.37
N LYS A 131 9.57 36.96 19.27
CA LYS A 131 10.17 38.30 19.15
C LYS A 131 9.70 39.03 17.89
N TYR A 132 9.66 38.34 16.75
CA TYR A 132 9.35 38.93 15.46
C TYR A 132 7.91 38.66 14.97
N LEU A 133 7.01 38.23 15.85
CA LEU A 133 5.63 37.87 15.48
C LEU A 133 4.85 39.04 14.88
N LYS A 134 5.12 40.27 15.33
CA LYS A 134 4.44 41.51 14.88
C LYS A 134 5.27 42.30 13.86
N THR A 135 6.39 41.75 13.40
CA THR A 135 7.28 42.46 12.47
C THR A 135 6.67 42.47 11.07
N ASP A 136 6.73 43.63 10.42
CA ASP A 136 6.39 43.75 9.01
C ASP A 136 7.56 43.22 8.17
N PHE A 137 7.39 42.02 7.61
CA PHE A 137 8.39 41.37 6.77
C PHE A 137 8.37 41.83 5.31
N SER A 138 7.48 42.75 4.91
CA SER A 138 7.47 43.28 3.54
C SER A 138 8.75 44.04 3.18
N LYS A 139 9.35 44.71 4.17
CA LYS A 139 10.58 45.50 4.03
C LYS A 139 11.86 44.68 4.25
N VAL A 140 11.73 43.37 4.44
CA VAL A 140 12.86 42.48 4.74
C VAL A 140 13.34 41.83 3.45
N LEU A 141 14.60 42.10 3.07
CA LEU A 141 15.30 41.36 2.02
C LEU A 141 15.75 40.01 2.59
N TRP A 142 15.22 38.93 2.02
CA TRP A 142 15.60 37.56 2.37
C TRP A 142 16.70 37.09 1.43
N THR A 143 17.84 36.66 1.96
CA THR A 143 18.94 36.09 1.16
C THR A 143 19.19 34.65 1.56
N ASP A 144 19.42 33.76 0.59
CA ASP A 144 19.82 32.38 0.86
C ASP A 144 20.78 31.84 -0.22
N GLU A 145 21.52 30.80 0.15
CA GLU A 145 22.35 30.01 -0.75
C GLU A 145 21.73 28.64 -0.94
N MET A 146 21.42 28.28 -2.19
CA MET A 146 20.88 26.98 -2.54
C MET A 146 21.83 26.23 -3.47
N ARG A 147 22.17 25.00 -3.10
CA ARG A 147 22.85 24.06 -4.01
C ARG A 147 21.83 23.26 -4.81
N VAL A 148 21.94 23.30 -6.14
CA VAL A 148 21.21 22.47 -7.09
C VAL A 148 22.11 21.33 -7.53
N SER A 149 21.92 20.14 -6.96
CA SER A 149 22.72 18.96 -7.33
C SER A 149 22.25 18.34 -8.65
N LEU A 150 23.20 17.80 -9.43
CA LEU A 150 22.90 17.10 -10.69
C LEU A 150 22.56 15.62 -10.46
N ASP A 151 22.96 15.05 -9.32
CA ASP A 151 22.53 13.71 -8.91
C ASP A 151 21.10 13.74 -8.35
N GLY A 152 20.31 12.73 -8.74
CA GLY A 152 18.86 12.70 -8.58
C GLY A 152 18.32 12.91 -7.16
N PRO A 153 16.98 12.96 -6.99
CA PRO A 153 16.34 13.49 -5.80
C PRO A 153 16.79 12.79 -4.52
N ASP A 154 17.43 13.59 -3.70
CA ASP A 154 18.06 13.16 -2.46
C ASP A 154 17.02 12.59 -1.47
N GLY A 155 17.28 11.38 -0.97
CA GLY A 155 16.39 10.68 -0.04
C GLY A 155 15.17 10.00 -0.68
N TRP A 156 15.33 9.37 -1.86
CA TRP A 156 14.31 8.46 -2.44
C TRP A 156 14.21 7.11 -1.70
N ALA A 157 14.16 7.14 -0.37
CA ALA A 157 14.00 5.96 0.45
C ALA A 157 12.52 5.77 0.83
N ARG A 158 11.87 4.82 0.18
CA ARG A 158 10.57 4.27 0.60
C ARG A 158 10.79 2.88 1.17
N GLY A 159 10.16 2.58 2.29
CA GLY A 159 10.26 1.25 2.89
C GLY A 159 9.10 0.95 3.82
N TRP A 160 9.12 -0.24 4.40
CA TRP A 160 8.04 -0.70 5.28
C TRP A 160 8.16 -0.08 6.67
N ILE A 161 7.03 0.40 7.20
CA ILE A 161 6.92 0.95 8.55
C ILE A 161 5.71 0.30 9.22
N GLY A 162 5.90 -0.19 10.45
CA GLY A 162 4.82 -0.80 11.24
C GLY A 162 3.65 0.16 11.44
N LYS A 163 2.42 -0.37 11.48
CA LYS A 163 1.23 0.43 11.82
C LYS A 163 1.45 1.08 13.21
N GLY A 164 1.22 2.38 13.30
CA GLY A 164 1.42 3.16 14.53
C GLY A 164 2.84 3.72 14.74
N GLN A 165 3.83 3.32 13.93
CA GLN A 165 5.17 3.89 14.01
C GLN A 165 5.31 5.14 13.13
N ARG A 166 6.09 6.11 13.62
CA ARG A 166 6.51 7.27 12.82
C ARG A 166 7.65 6.87 11.89
N ALA A 167 7.72 7.54 10.73
CA ALA A 167 8.82 7.30 9.83
C ALA A 167 10.10 7.90 10.43
N PRO A 168 11.23 7.17 10.42
CA PRO A 168 12.48 7.74 10.88
C PRO A 168 12.87 8.88 9.94
N VAL A 169 13.63 9.80 10.52
CA VAL A 169 14.12 10.98 9.82
C VAL A 169 15.36 10.59 9.03
N ARG A 170 15.45 11.03 7.78
CA ARG A 170 16.70 10.97 7.01
C ARG A 170 17.19 12.37 6.71
N LEU A 171 18.48 12.57 6.95
CA LEU A 171 19.21 13.74 6.48
C LEU A 171 19.45 13.62 4.98
N ARG A 172 19.50 14.79 4.32
CA ARG A 172 20.00 14.89 2.95
C ARG A 172 21.51 14.65 2.95
N ARG A 173 22.02 14.12 1.84
CA ARG A 173 23.45 14.02 1.57
C ARG A 173 23.97 15.45 1.38
N GLN A 174 25.03 15.82 2.09
CA GLN A 174 25.58 17.18 1.99
C GLN A 174 26.55 17.36 0.79
N GLN A 175 27.20 16.29 0.34
CA GLN A 175 28.34 16.38 -0.59
C GLN A 175 28.30 15.31 -1.69
N GLY A 176 28.88 15.63 -2.85
CA GLY A 176 28.96 14.76 -4.03
C GLY A 176 27.94 15.11 -5.10
N GLY A 177 28.00 14.41 -6.25
CA GLY A 177 26.98 14.53 -7.30
C GLY A 177 27.08 15.72 -8.24
N GLY A 178 28.16 16.52 -8.12
CA GLY A 178 28.25 17.80 -8.83
C GLY A 178 27.12 18.75 -8.43
N GLY A 179 26.99 19.87 -9.12
CA GLY A 179 25.90 20.81 -8.88
C GLY A 179 26.32 22.27 -9.04
N VAL A 180 25.33 23.13 -9.10
CA VAL A 180 25.48 24.59 -9.17
C VAL A 180 25.08 25.17 -7.81
N LEU A 181 25.84 26.13 -7.31
CA LEU A 181 25.45 26.94 -6.16
C LEU A 181 24.77 28.21 -6.69
N VAL A 182 23.60 28.51 -6.16
CA VAL A 182 22.83 29.71 -6.50
C VAL A 182 22.70 30.54 -5.23
N TRP A 183 23.06 31.82 -5.33
CA TRP A 183 22.74 32.82 -4.32
C TRP A 183 21.58 33.67 -4.85
N ALA A 184 20.60 33.96 -4.00
CA ALA A 184 19.49 34.81 -4.37
C ALA A 184 19.01 35.66 -3.19
N GLY A 185 18.55 36.87 -3.52
CA GLY A 185 17.81 37.75 -2.62
C GLY A 185 16.36 37.91 -3.11
N ILE A 186 15.40 37.88 -2.20
CA ILE A 186 13.98 38.07 -2.50
C ILE A 186 13.41 39.08 -1.49
N ILE A 187 12.75 40.10 -2.00
CA ILE A 187 11.95 41.06 -1.22
C ILE A 187 10.53 41.04 -1.77
N LYS A 188 9.55 41.46 -0.96
CA LYS A 188 8.18 41.58 -1.42
C LYS A 188 8.08 42.80 -2.34
N ASP A 189 7.65 42.61 -3.57
CA ASP A 189 7.31 43.72 -4.47
C ASP A 189 6.10 44.50 -3.93
N GLU A 190 6.11 45.82 -4.12
CA GLU A 190 5.09 46.76 -3.62
C GLU A 190 3.68 46.51 -4.20
#